data_AF-A0A822C5H3-F1
#
_entry.id   AF-A0A822C5H3-F1
#
_cell.length_a   1.000
_cell.length_b   1.000
_cell.length_c   1.000
_cell.angle_alpha   90.00
_cell.angle_beta   90.00
_cell.angle_gamma   90.00
#
_symmetry.space_group_name_H-M   'P 1'
#
loop_
_entity.id
_entity.type
_entity.pdbx_description
1 polymer ?
#
loop_
_entity_poly.entity_id
_entity_poly.type
_entity_poly.pdbx_seq_one_letter_code
_entity_poly.pdbx_strand_id
1 'polypeptide(L)'
;YWICTINGCAAKVHTDLNNGLMKTVGNHSHLPEKEKLEVRKVREKIKQRAINEITPIPRIYDEECAKAMLSNTAIAILPSEREMSKKILFYIFLTVKIST
;
A
#
# COMPACT_ATOMS: atom_id res chain seq x y z
N TYR A 1 0.38 -10.92 14.27
CA TYR A 1 0.35 -9.84 15.29
C TYR A 1 0.67 -8.53 14.59
N TRP A 2 -0.13 -7.49 14.83
CA TRP A 2 -0.09 -6.21 14.15
C TRP A 2 -0.18 -5.08 15.17
N ILE A 3 0.55 -4.00 14.93
CA ILE A 3 0.52 -2.79 15.74
C ILE A 3 0.04 -1.62 14.88
N CYS A 4 -0.67 -0.67 15.50
CA CYS A 4 -0.98 0.58 14.83
C CYS A 4 0.31 1.35 14.49
N THR A 5 0.35 1.97 13.31
CA THR A 5 1.52 2.73 12.83
C THR A 5 1.57 4.16 13.33
N ILE A 6 0.51 4.64 13.99
CA ILE A 6 0.45 6.01 14.50
C ILE A 6 1.18 6.08 15.85
N ASN A 7 2.14 6.99 15.93
CA ASN A 7 2.97 7.18 17.12
C ASN A 7 2.08 7.46 18.34
N GLY A 8 2.33 6.71 19.42
CA GLY A 8 1.57 6.81 20.66
C GLY A 8 0.23 6.07 20.67
N CYS A 9 -0.18 5.41 19.58
CA CYS A 9 -1.39 4.58 19.57
C CYS A 9 -1.11 3.20 20.19
N ALA A 10 -1.86 2.83 21.22
CA ALA A 10 -1.71 1.55 21.92
C ALA A 10 -2.46 0.37 21.26
N ALA A 11 -3.22 0.63 20.19
CA ALA A 11 -4.02 -0.37 19.51
C ALA A 11 -3.16 -1.47 18.83
N LYS A 12 -3.52 -2.72 19.09
CA LYS A 12 -2.87 -3.93 18.58
C LYS A 12 -3.92 -4.93 18.11
N VAL A 13 -3.55 -5.72 17.11
CA VAL A 13 -4.41 -6.76 16.54
C VAL A 13 -3.65 -8.08 16.46
N HIS A 14 -4.25 -9.14 17.00
CA HIS A 14 -3.77 -10.50 16.84
C HIS A 14 -4.58 -11.16 15.73
N THR A 15 -3.85 -11.72 14.76
CA THR A 15 -4.42 -12.52 13.68
C THR A 15 -3.88 -13.94 13.79
N ASP A 16 -4.64 -14.89 13.26
CA ASP A 16 -4.17 -16.25 13.05
C ASP A 16 -3.20 -16.33 11.85
N LEU A 17 -2.77 -17.55 11.50
CA LEU A 17 -1.90 -17.82 10.36
C LEU A 17 -2.58 -17.56 9.00
N ASN A 18 -3.91 -17.48 8.96
CA ASN A 18 -4.73 -17.24 7.77
C ASN A 18 -5.21 -15.78 7.67
N ASN A 19 -4.64 -14.87 8.47
CA ASN A 19 -5.05 -13.46 8.59
C ASN A 19 -6.48 -13.23 9.14
N GLY A 20 -7.09 -14.25 9.75
CA GLY A 20 -8.33 -14.12 10.50
C GLY A 20 -8.14 -13.30 11.77
N LEU A 21 -9.10 -12.41 12.07
CA LEU A 21 -9.07 -11.60 13.28
C LEU A 21 -9.31 -12.48 14.52
N MET A 22 -8.32 -12.57 15.41
CA MET A 22 -8.47 -13.32 16.67
C MET A 22 -8.83 -12.41 17.83
N LYS A 23 -8.13 -11.27 17.96
CA LYS A 23 -8.28 -10.36 19.10
C LYS A 23 -7.81 -8.96 18.78
N THR A 24 -8.50 -7.97 19.32
CA THR A 24 -8.07 -6.58 19.38
C THR A 24 -7.67 -6.21 20.82
N VAL A 25 -6.59 -5.45 20.99
CA VAL A 25 -6.08 -5.01 22.30
C VAL A 25 -5.85 -3.51 22.27
N GLY A 26 -6.35 -2.80 23.28
CA GLY A 26 -6.30 -1.33 23.31
C GLY A 26 -7.28 -0.69 22.33
N ASN A 27 -7.45 0.63 22.46
CA ASN A 27 -8.29 1.43 21.57
C ASN A 27 -7.42 2.40 20.75
N HIS A 28 -7.90 2.75 19.56
CA HIS A 28 -7.27 3.80 18.76
C HIS A 28 -7.47 5.16 19.44
N SER A 29 -6.38 5.93 19.55
CA SER A 29 -6.37 7.30 20.07
C SER A 29 -6.48 8.36 18.97
N HIS A 30 -6.83 7.94 17.76
CA HIS A 30 -6.88 8.79 16.56
C HIS A 30 -8.04 8.35 15.66
N LEU A 31 -8.42 9.24 14.74
CA LEU A 31 -9.39 8.92 13.71
C LEU A 31 -8.78 8.03 12.61
N PRO A 32 -9.59 7.20 11.92
CA PRO A 32 -9.12 6.45 10.77
C PRO A 32 -8.65 7.36 9.62
N GLU A 33 -7.48 7.09 9.06
CA GLU A 33 -6.93 7.81 7.91
C GLU A 33 -7.35 7.13 6.60
N LYS A 34 -8.61 7.32 6.19
CA LYS A 34 -9.22 6.61 5.04
C LYS A 34 -8.48 6.86 3.74
N GLU A 35 -8.06 8.09 3.50
CA GLU A 35 -7.37 8.53 2.28
C GLU A 35 -6.02 7.81 2.12
N LYS A 36 -5.28 7.66 3.23
CA LYS A 36 -4.01 6.92 3.22
C LYS A 36 -4.23 5.44 2.93
N LEU A 37 -5.33 4.86 3.42
CA LEU A 37 -5.69 3.48 3.10
C LEU A 37 -6.05 3.31 1.62
N GLU A 38 -6.80 4.24 1.04
CA GLU A 38 -7.12 4.26 -0.40
C GLU A 38 -5.86 4.32 -1.25
N VAL A 39 -4.97 5.27 -0.97
CA VAL A 39 -3.69 5.39 -1.67
C VAL A 39 -2.84 4.14 -1.49
N ARG A 40 -2.80 3.54 -0.31
CA ARG A 40 -2.06 2.30 -0.07
C ARG A 40 -2.59 1.15 -0.92
N LYS A 41 -3.92 1.02 -1.07
CA LYS A 41 -4.54 -0.01 -1.93
C LYS A 41 -4.14 0.17 -3.39
N VAL A 42 -4.19 1.40 -3.91
CA VAL A 42 -3.80 1.71 -5.30
C VAL A 42 -2.32 1.39 -5.53
N ARG A 43 -1.45 1.82 -4.62
CA ARG A 43 -0.01 1.55 -4.70
C ARG A 43 0.31 0.07 -4.73
N GLU A 44 -0.38 -0.72 -3.91
CA GLU A 44 -0.21 -2.17 -3.87
C GLU A 44 -0.66 -2.83 -5.18
N LYS A 45 -1.80 -2.41 -5.75
CA LYS A 45 -2.26 -2.90 -7.06
C LYS A 45 -1.26 -2.59 -8.17
N ILE A 46 -0.76 -1.35 -8.25
CA ILE A 46 0.25 -0.95 -9.24
C ILE A 46 1.50 -1.81 -9.08
N LYS A 47 1.98 -2.00 -7.85
CA LYS A 47 3.16 -2.84 -7.58
C LYS A 47 2.94 -4.29 -8.01
N GLN A 48 1.80 -4.89 -7.67
CA GLN A 48 1.48 -6.26 -8.04
C GLN A 48 1.41 -6.44 -9.56
N ARG A 49 0.70 -5.56 -10.26
CA ARG A 49 0.62 -5.58 -11.72
C ARG A 49 2.00 -5.38 -12.36
N ALA A 50 2.81 -4.45 -11.85
CA ALA A 50 4.15 -4.19 -12.39
C ALA A 50 5.13 -5.36 -12.23
N ILE A 51 4.90 -6.25 -11.25
CA ILE A 51 5.71 -7.47 -11.06
C ILE A 51 5.21 -8.61 -11.95
N ASN A 52 3.90 -8.71 -12.15
CA ASN A 52 3.27 -9.86 -12.79
C ASN A 52 2.98 -9.66 -14.29
N GLU A 53 2.93 -8.43 -14.76
CA GLU A 53 2.61 -8.08 -16.15
C GLU A 53 3.83 -7.50 -16.88
N ILE A 54 3.84 -7.64 -18.21
CA ILE A 54 4.85 -7.04 -19.10
C ILE A 54 4.50 -5.56 -19.39
N THR A 55 3.30 -5.13 -19.02
CA THR A 55 2.81 -3.76 -19.23
C THR A 55 3.74 -2.73 -18.57
N PRO A 56 4.14 -1.65 -19.27
CA PRO A 56 5.00 -0.63 -18.69
C PRO A 56 4.36 0.04 -17.45
N ILE A 57 5.18 0.29 -16.41
CA ILE A 57 4.73 0.90 -15.14
C ILE A 57 3.95 2.21 -15.35
N PRO A 58 4.35 3.15 -16.24
CA PRO A 58 3.57 4.37 -16.45
C PRO A 58 2.13 4.08 -16.89
N ARG A 59 1.95 3.09 -17.78
CA ARG A 59 0.64 2.69 -18.26
C ARG A 59 -0.20 2.02 -17.16
N ILE A 60 0.41 1.17 -16.36
CA ILE A 60 -0.25 0.56 -15.19
C ILE A 60 -0.70 1.66 -14.22
N TYR A 61 0.13 2.66 -13.97
CA TYR A 61 -0.19 3.78 -13.09
C TYR A 61 -1.45 4.51 -13.57
N ASP A 62 -1.49 4.92 -14.83
CA ASP A 62 -2.63 5.66 -15.40
C ASP A 62 -3.93 4.83 -15.33
N GLU A 63 -3.86 3.55 -15.70
CA GLU A 63 -4.99 2.64 -15.66
C GLU A 63 -5.53 2.43 -14.24
N GLU A 64 -4.66 2.21 -13.25
CA GLU A 64 -5.09 2.00 -11.87
C GLU A 64 -5.58 3.29 -11.22
N CYS A 65 -5.00 4.45 -11.54
CA CYS A 65 -5.50 5.74 -11.07
C CYS A 65 -6.90 6.03 -11.63
N ALA A 66 -7.14 5.75 -12.91
CA ALA A 66 -8.45 5.91 -13.55
C ALA A 66 -9.51 4.98 -12.93
N LYS A 67 -9.16 3.74 -12.61
CA LYS A 67 -10.08 2.76 -11.98
C LYS A 67 -10.36 3.07 -10.50
N ALA A 68 -9.44 3.72 -9.79
CA ALA A 68 -9.49 3.82 -8.34
C ALA A 68 -10.56 4.78 -7.80
N MET A 69 -11.08 5.69 -8.62
CA MET A 69 -12.10 6.68 -8.23
C MET A 69 -11.78 7.36 -6.88
N LEU A 70 -10.53 7.82 -6.73
CA LEU A 70 -10.02 8.38 -5.48
C LEU A 70 -10.73 9.70 -5.12
N SER A 71 -10.88 9.95 -3.82
CA SER A 71 -11.30 11.26 -3.31
C SER A 71 -10.28 12.35 -3.62
N ASN A 72 -10.71 13.62 -3.70
CA ASN A 72 -9.80 14.75 -3.96
C ASN A 72 -8.63 14.82 -2.97
N THR A 73 -8.90 14.52 -1.70
CA THR A 73 -7.89 14.47 -0.64
C THR A 73 -6.92 13.30 -0.83
N ALA A 74 -7.40 12.12 -1.26
CA ALA A 74 -6.55 10.98 -1.60
C ALA A 74 -5.68 11.25 -2.85
N ILE A 75 -6.21 11.93 -3.87
CA ILE A 75 -5.45 12.36 -5.06
C ILE A 75 -4.29 13.28 -4.65
N ALA A 76 -4.52 14.21 -3.71
CA ALA A 76 -3.50 15.15 -3.25
C ALA A 76 -2.29 14.48 -2.55
N ILE A 77 -2.49 13.29 -1.95
CA ILE A 77 -1.43 12.53 -1.26
C ILE A 77 -0.94 11.31 -2.07
N LEU A 78 -1.50 11.09 -3.25
CA LEU A 78 -1.08 10.02 -4.14
C LEU A 78 0.31 10.36 -4.70
N PRO A 79 1.31 9.45 -4.59
CA PRO A 79 2.61 9.68 -5.19
C PRO A 79 2.50 9.76 -6.71
N SER A 80 3.38 10.56 -7.32
CA SER A 80 3.49 10.67 -8.76
C SER A 80 3.92 9.36 -9.42
N GLU A 81 3.63 9.21 -10.72
CA GLU A 81 4.09 8.07 -11.53
C GLU A 81 5.61 7.85 -11.36
N ARG A 82 6.41 8.93 -11.47
CA ARG A 82 7.87 8.84 -11.39
C ARG A 82 8.36 8.31 -10.04
N GLU A 83 7.72 8.73 -8.95
CA GLU A 83 8.04 8.23 -7.61
C GLU A 83 7.65 6.76 -7.43
N MET A 84 6.51 6.36 -8.00
CA MET A 84 6.05 4.98 -7.99
C MET A 84 6.99 4.08 -8.80
N SER A 85 7.33 4.48 -10.03
CA SER A 85 8.26 3.76 -10.90
C SER A 85 9.62 3.58 -10.26
N LYS A 86 10.20 4.62 -9.65
CA LYS A 86 11.46 4.51 -8.90
C LYS A 86 11.38 3.47 -7.77
N LYS A 87 10.32 3.51 -6.96
CA LYS A 87 10.15 2.57 -5.83
C LYS A 87 9.96 1.13 -6.29
N ILE A 88 9.21 0.91 -7.36
CA ILE A 88 8.95 -0.42 -7.92
C ILE A 88 10.22 -0.99 -8.55
N LEU A 89 10.93 -0.20 -9.37
CA LEU A 89 12.19 -0.64 -9.98
C LEU A 89 13.24 -0.96 -8.90
N PHE A 90 13.34 -0.14 -7.85
CA PHE A 90 14.21 -0.41 -6.73
C PHE A 90 13.84 -1.72 -6.01
N TYR A 91 12.55 -1.97 -5.80
CA TYR A 91 12.08 -3.23 -5.22
C TYR A 91 12.43 -4.44 -6.10
N ILE A 92 12.16 -4.38 -7.40
CA ILE A 92 12.48 -5.46 -8.35
C ILE A 92 13.99 -5.73 -8.36
N PHE A 93 14.80 -4.68 -8.40
CA PHE A 93 16.25 -4.79 -8.37
C PHE A 93 16.77 -5.48 -7.10
N LEU A 94 16.20 -5.14 -5.93
CA LEU A 94 16.53 -5.80 -4.67
C LEU A 94 16.12 -7.28 -4.65
N THR A 95 14.93 -7.60 -5.16
CA THR A 95 14.45 -9.00 -5.16
C THR A 95 15.27 -9.90 -6.07
N VAL A 96 15.74 -9.39 -7.22
CA VAL A 96 16.57 -10.16 -8.16
C VAL A 96 17.96 -10.45 -7.58
N LYS A 97 18.55 -9.49 -6.84
CA LYS A 97 19.88 -9.66 -6.21
C LYS A 97 19.95 -10.65 -5.06
N ILE A 98 18.83 -11.03 -4.47
CA ILE A 98 18.78 -11.97 -3.33
C ILE A 98 18.60 -13.42 -3.82
N SER A 99 18.27 -13.61 -5.09
CA SER A 99 18.00 -14.93 -5.69
C SER A 99 19.15 -15.49 -6.54
N THR A 100 20.30 -14.81 -6.56
CA THR A 100 21.53 -15.19 -7.26
C THR A 100 22.68 -15.30 -6.29
#